data_AF-A0A3D5SNZ3-F1
#
_entry.id   AF-A0A3D5SNZ3-F1
#
_cell.length_a   1.000
_cell.length_b   1.000
_cell.length_c   1.000
_cell.angle_alpha   90.00
_cell.angle_beta   90.00
_cell.angle_gamma   90.00
#
_symmetry.space_group_name_H-M   'P 1'
#
loop_
_entity.id
_entity.type
_entity.pdbx_description
1 polymer ?
#
loop_
_entity_poly.entity_id
_entity_poly.type
_entity_poly.pdbx_seq_one_letter_code
_entity_poly.pdbx_strand_id
1 'polypeptide(L)'
;DGYKRQECSVRQHYRDFLNRDPDADGLAFWSSQITSCGTDAACIADRRMNVSAAFFLSIEFQQTGFLVHRLYRASFALPPEHLSEFLLDTRTIAQGVVVNAPGWEQLLEANKATFIESFVARPQF
;
A
#
# COMPACT_ATOMS: atom_id res chain seq x y z
N ASP A 1 -25.84 -8.12 1.29
CA ASP A 1 -25.66 -6.91 2.12
C ASP A 1 -24.56 -6.03 1.52
N GLY A 2 -24.81 -4.74 1.37
CA GLY A 2 -23.89 -3.75 0.79
C GLY A 2 -22.68 -3.46 1.68
N TYR A 3 -22.83 -3.58 3.00
CA TYR A 3 -21.76 -3.38 3.99
C TYR A 3 -20.57 -4.33 3.75
N LYS A 4 -20.85 -5.64 3.69
CA LYS A 4 -19.85 -6.68 3.44
C LYS A 4 -19.07 -6.49 2.13
N ARG A 5 -19.69 -5.89 1.10
CA ARG A 5 -19.02 -5.59 -0.17
C ARG A 5 -17.96 -4.49 -0.02
N GLN A 6 -18.23 -3.46 0.78
CA GLN A 6 -17.27 -2.38 0.99
C GLN A 6 -16.07 -2.86 1.81
N GLU A 7 -16.29 -3.67 2.85
CA GLU A 7 -15.19 -4.28 3.61
C GLU A 7 -14.27 -5.15 2.73
N CYS A 8 -14.85 -5.97 1.85
CA CYS A 8 -14.05 -6.75 0.88
C CYS A 8 -13.22 -5.85 -0.03
N SER A 9 -13.78 -4.74 -0.51
CA SER A 9 -13.06 -3.78 -1.34
C SER A 9 -11.92 -3.11 -0.56
N VAL A 10 -12.16 -2.66 0.67
CA VAL A 10 -11.12 -2.06 1.52
C VAL A 10 -10.00 -3.05 1.82
N ARG A 11 -10.33 -4.31 2.17
CA ARG A 11 -9.33 -5.38 2.37
C ARG A 11 -8.47 -5.61 1.12
N GLN A 12 -9.08 -5.53 -0.06
CA GLN A 12 -8.35 -5.63 -1.32
C GLN A 12 -7.35 -4.48 -1.48
N HIS A 13 -7.74 -3.23 -1.17
CA HIS A 13 -6.81 -2.09 -1.22
C HIS A 13 -5.63 -2.24 -0.25
N TYR A 14 -5.87 -2.70 0.98
CA TYR A 14 -4.79 -2.98 1.92
C TYR A 14 -3.79 -4.00 1.37
N ARG A 15 -4.25 -5.03 0.68
CA ARG A 15 -3.37 -6.04 0.07
C ARG A 15 -2.64 -5.51 -1.16
N ASP A 16 -3.34 -4.79 -2.03
CA ASP A 16 -2.79 -4.32 -3.30
C ASP A 16 -1.78 -3.18 -3.12
N PHE A 17 -2.06 -2.25 -2.19
CA PHE A 17 -1.20 -1.11 -1.94
C PHE A 17 -0.24 -1.35 -0.78
N LEU A 18 -0.69 -1.97 0.31
CA LEU A 18 0.10 -2.03 1.56
C LEU A 18 0.67 -3.42 1.85
N ASN A 19 0.36 -4.43 1.03
CA ASN A 19 0.82 -5.81 1.17
C ASN A 19 0.58 -6.40 2.58
N ARG A 20 -0.51 -5.98 3.23
CA ARG A 20 -0.96 -6.46 4.55
C ARG A 20 -2.47 -6.48 4.65
N ASP A 21 -3.00 -7.14 5.67
CA ASP A 21 -4.40 -7.02 6.04
C ASP A 21 -4.62 -5.75 6.88
N PRO A 22 -5.83 -5.15 6.85
CA PRO A 22 -6.17 -4.04 7.73
C PRO A 22 -6.25 -4.48 9.18
N ASP A 23 -5.84 -3.59 10.08
CA ASP A 23 -6.29 -3.61 11.47
C ASP A 23 -7.78 -3.24 11.57
N ALA A 24 -8.38 -3.48 12.75
CA ALA A 24 -9.81 -3.30 12.96
C ALA A 24 -10.26 -1.84 12.74
N ASP A 25 -9.47 -0.89 13.21
CA ASP A 25 -9.79 0.54 13.15
C ASP A 25 -9.69 1.06 11.72
N GLY A 26 -8.65 0.67 10.99
CA GLY A 26 -8.45 0.99 9.59
C GLY A 26 -9.57 0.43 8.70
N LEU A 27 -9.97 -0.83 8.90
CA LEU A 27 -11.08 -1.42 8.15
C LEU A 27 -12.38 -0.66 8.41
N ALA A 28 -12.67 -0.33 9.67
CA ALA A 28 -13.87 0.41 10.05
C ALA A 28 -13.87 1.83 9.45
N PHE A 29 -12.74 2.54 9.56
CA PHE A 29 -12.60 3.90 9.03
C PHE A 29 -12.83 3.94 7.53
N TRP A 30 -12.09 3.15 6.74
CA TRP A 30 -12.19 3.19 5.27
C TRP A 30 -13.52 2.66 4.75
N SER A 31 -14.10 1.65 5.40
CA SER A 31 -15.43 1.15 5.03
C SER A 31 -16.50 2.21 5.30
N SER A 32 -16.39 2.96 6.41
CA SER A 32 -17.34 4.02 6.76
C SER A 32 -17.35 5.17 5.76
N GLN A 33 -16.22 5.48 5.11
CA GLN A 33 -16.15 6.49 4.05
C GLN A 33 -17.10 6.20 2.87
N ILE A 34 -17.38 4.92 2.60
CA ILE A 34 -18.25 4.50 1.50
C ILE A 34 -19.66 4.23 2.02
N THR A 35 -19.81 3.60 3.18
CA THR A 35 -21.13 3.25 3.70
C THR A 35 -21.93 4.46 4.18
N SER A 36 -21.27 5.59 4.49
CA SER A 36 -21.94 6.86 4.81
C SER A 36 -22.80 7.41 3.66
N CYS A 37 -22.61 6.95 2.43
CA CYS A 37 -23.43 7.31 1.27
C CYS A 37 -24.82 6.64 1.26
N GLY A 38 -25.09 5.66 2.12
CA GLY A 38 -26.33 4.90 2.10
C GLY A 38 -26.55 4.18 0.75
N THR A 39 -27.60 4.55 0.02
CA THR A 39 -27.95 3.97 -1.29
C THR A 39 -27.68 4.91 -2.47
N ASP A 40 -27.06 6.07 -2.25
CA ASP A 40 -26.73 7.00 -3.33
C ASP A 40 -25.60 6.42 -4.19
N ALA A 41 -25.94 6.00 -5.41
CA ALA A 41 -25.00 5.39 -6.33
C ALA A 41 -23.88 6.35 -6.78
N ALA A 42 -24.18 7.65 -6.94
CA ALA A 42 -23.19 8.63 -7.34
C ALA A 42 -22.20 8.89 -6.21
N CYS A 43 -22.69 9.05 -4.98
CA CYS A 43 -21.85 9.17 -3.78
C CYS A 43 -20.97 7.91 -3.59
N ILE A 44 -21.52 6.71 -3.73
CA ILE A 44 -20.74 5.47 -3.59
C ILE A 44 -19.62 5.39 -4.63
N ALA A 45 -19.89 5.77 -5.89
CA ALA A 45 -18.89 5.78 -6.94
C ALA A 45 -17.75 6.76 -6.64
N ASP A 46 -18.09 7.99 -6.23
CA ASP A 46 -17.12 9.02 -5.83
C ASP A 46 -16.28 8.57 -4.62
N ARG A 47 -16.90 8.05 -3.56
CA ARG A 47 -16.19 7.58 -2.37
C ARG A 47 -15.26 6.42 -2.66
N ARG A 48 -15.63 5.49 -3.54
CA ARG A 48 -14.72 4.42 -3.96
C ARG A 48 -13.47 4.96 -4.66
N MET A 49 -13.65 5.88 -5.60
CA MET A 49 -12.52 6.54 -6.28
C MET A 49 -11.62 7.26 -5.28
N ASN A 50 -12.21 8.01 -4.34
CA ASN A 50 -11.47 8.75 -3.32
C ASN A 50 -10.72 7.81 -2.36
N VAL A 51 -11.31 6.69 -1.94
CA VAL A 51 -10.62 5.67 -1.13
C VAL A 51 -9.46 5.07 -1.93
N SER A 52 -9.66 4.67 -3.18
CA SER A 52 -8.58 4.16 -4.02
C SER A 52 -7.42 5.15 -4.17
N ALA A 53 -7.74 6.43 -4.43
CA ALA A 53 -6.76 7.49 -4.54
C ALA A 53 -6.01 7.71 -3.21
N ALA A 54 -6.70 7.64 -2.07
CA ALA A 54 -6.09 7.80 -0.75
C ALA A 54 -5.07 6.69 -0.45
N PHE A 55 -5.35 5.43 -0.81
CA PHE A 55 -4.36 4.34 -0.67
C PHE A 55 -3.14 4.58 -1.57
N PHE A 56 -3.36 4.94 -2.84
CA PHE A 56 -2.27 5.21 -3.79
C PHE A 56 -1.41 6.42 -3.38
N LEU A 57 -2.02 7.46 -2.81
CA LEU A 57 -1.30 8.66 -2.37
C LEU A 57 -0.78 8.57 -0.93
N SER A 58 -1.11 7.49 -0.20
CA SER A 58 -0.70 7.32 1.19
C SER A 58 0.82 7.30 1.34
N ILE A 59 1.31 7.81 2.47
CA ILE A 59 2.73 7.75 2.83
C ILE A 59 3.23 6.31 2.76
N GLU A 60 2.44 5.37 3.29
CA GLU A 60 2.80 3.96 3.36
C GLU A 60 3.09 3.40 1.95
N PHE A 61 2.18 3.59 0.98
CA PHE A 61 2.45 3.14 -0.41
C PHE A 61 3.56 3.93 -1.10
N GLN A 62 3.58 5.26 -0.94
CA GLN A 62 4.57 6.14 -1.57
C GLN A 62 6.00 5.80 -1.13
N GLN A 63 6.18 5.38 0.13
CA GLN A 63 7.48 5.06 0.72
C GLN A 63 7.84 3.57 0.68
N THR A 64 6.94 2.71 0.21
CA THR A 64 7.16 1.26 0.06
C THR A 64 7.04 0.84 -1.40
N GLY A 65 5.85 0.46 -1.87
CA GLY A 65 5.63 -0.05 -3.23
C GLY A 65 6.03 0.96 -4.31
N PHE A 66 5.65 2.22 -4.18
CA PHE A 66 6.05 3.22 -5.17
C PHE A 66 7.56 3.51 -5.15
N LEU A 67 8.21 3.40 -3.99
CA LEU A 67 9.67 3.47 -3.89
C LEU A 67 10.33 2.32 -4.66
N VAL A 68 9.85 1.08 -4.50
CA VAL A 68 10.33 -0.08 -5.27
C VAL A 68 10.17 0.17 -6.77
N HIS A 69 8.98 0.57 -7.22
CA HIS A 69 8.73 0.88 -8.63
C HIS A 69 9.71 1.92 -9.19
N ARG A 70 9.94 3.01 -8.43
CA ARG A 70 10.87 4.07 -8.83
C ARG A 70 12.32 3.60 -8.85
N LEU A 71 12.72 2.76 -7.91
CA LEU A 71 14.08 2.23 -7.83
C LEU A 71 14.39 1.37 -9.06
N TYR A 72 13.51 0.43 -9.42
CA TYR A 72 13.63 -0.35 -10.65
C TYR A 72 13.74 0.54 -11.89
N ARG A 73 12.85 1.53 -12.03
CA ARG A 73 12.90 2.45 -13.16
C ARG A 73 14.17 3.29 -13.21
N ALA A 74 14.73 3.68 -12.06
CA ALA A 74 15.95 4.46 -12.00
C ALA A 74 17.20 3.62 -12.29
N SER A 75 17.24 2.37 -11.83
CA SER A 75 18.40 1.48 -11.95
C SER A 75 18.44 0.76 -13.30
N PHE A 76 17.29 0.33 -13.82
CA PHE A 76 17.20 -0.56 -14.99
C PHE A 76 16.46 0.05 -16.18
N ALA A 77 15.96 1.29 -16.06
CA ALA A 77 15.05 1.92 -17.04
C ALA A 77 13.76 1.12 -17.32
N LEU A 78 13.43 0.14 -16.47
CA LEU A 78 12.29 -0.77 -16.60
C LEU A 78 11.57 -0.89 -15.25
N PRO A 79 10.25 -1.16 -15.23
CA PRO A 79 9.57 -1.57 -14.01
C PRO A 79 9.99 -2.99 -13.58
N PRO A 80 9.61 -3.46 -12.38
CA PRO A 80 9.74 -4.87 -12.00
C PRO A 80 9.08 -5.77 -13.06
N GLU A 81 9.76 -6.86 -13.42
CA GLU A 81 9.28 -7.76 -14.49
C GLU A 81 8.10 -8.61 -14.01
N HIS A 82 8.10 -8.97 -12.73
CA HIS A 82 7.09 -9.83 -12.14
C HIS A 82 6.40 -9.17 -10.94
N LEU A 83 5.09 -9.38 -10.82
CA LEU A 83 4.33 -8.92 -9.68
C LEU A 83 4.85 -9.54 -8.36
N SER A 84 5.30 -10.79 -8.39
CA SER A 84 5.89 -11.46 -7.21
C SER A 84 7.16 -10.77 -6.73
N GLU A 85 8.02 -10.33 -7.65
CA GLU A 85 9.24 -9.56 -7.36
C GLU A 85 8.88 -8.22 -6.71
N PHE A 86 7.96 -7.48 -7.32
CA PHE A 86 7.45 -6.23 -6.75
C PHE A 86 6.88 -6.42 -5.34
N LEU A 87 6.07 -7.46 -5.12
CA LEU A 87 5.44 -7.73 -3.84
C LEU A 87 6.46 -8.16 -2.77
N LEU A 88 7.49 -8.94 -3.13
CA LEU A 88 8.56 -9.35 -2.22
C LEU A 88 9.40 -8.16 -1.76
N ASP A 89 9.82 -7.32 -2.70
CA ASP A 89 10.62 -6.13 -2.41
C ASP A 89 9.82 -5.12 -1.60
N THR A 90 8.56 -4.89 -1.97
CA THR A 90 7.65 -4.03 -1.21
C THR A 90 7.45 -4.55 0.21
N ARG A 91 7.31 -5.88 0.39
CA ARG A 91 7.17 -6.49 1.73
C ARG A 91 8.38 -6.22 2.61
N THR A 92 9.58 -6.26 2.03
CA THR A 92 10.83 -6.04 2.76
C THR A 92 10.85 -4.64 3.35
N ILE A 93 10.46 -3.62 2.57
CA ILE A 93 10.38 -2.25 3.07
C ILE A 93 9.23 -2.08 4.07
N ALA A 94 8.06 -2.66 3.78
CA ALA A 94 6.84 -2.51 4.59
C ALA A 94 6.83 -3.35 5.89
N GLN A 95 7.84 -4.20 6.13
CA GLN A 95 7.80 -5.18 7.20
C GLN A 95 7.64 -4.51 8.58
N GLY A 96 6.50 -4.78 9.22
CA GLY A 96 6.15 -4.23 10.54
C GLY A 96 5.78 -2.74 10.55
N VAL A 97 5.78 -2.07 9.40
CA VAL A 97 5.44 -0.66 9.29
C VAL A 97 3.92 -0.49 9.30
N VAL A 98 3.43 0.31 10.25
CA VAL A 98 2.08 0.87 10.26
C VAL A 98 2.22 2.36 10.47
N VAL A 99 1.88 3.16 9.46
CA VAL A 99 2.04 4.62 9.56
C VAL A 99 1.21 5.18 10.71
N ASN A 100 1.80 6.08 11.49
CA ASN A 100 1.31 6.66 12.76
C ASN A 100 1.41 5.74 14.00
N ALA A 101 1.89 4.51 13.89
CA ALA A 101 2.23 3.70 15.07
C ALA A 101 3.55 4.19 15.71
N PRO A 102 3.74 4.13 17.04
CA PRO A 102 4.98 4.61 17.65
C PRO A 102 6.25 4.01 17.02
N GLY A 103 7.18 4.86 16.57
CA GLY A 103 8.46 4.46 15.99
C GLY A 103 8.42 3.98 14.53
N TRP A 104 7.30 4.16 13.83
CA TRP A 104 7.13 3.70 12.46
C TRP A 104 8.12 4.35 11.48
N GLU A 105 8.49 5.61 11.67
CA GLU A 105 9.44 6.32 10.82
C GLU A 105 10.82 5.68 10.89
N GLN A 106 11.34 5.43 12.09
CA GLN A 106 12.66 4.82 12.28
C GLN A 106 12.69 3.40 11.72
N LEU A 107 11.62 2.62 11.93
CA LEU A 107 11.50 1.28 11.35
C LEU A 107 11.49 1.33 9.82
N LEU A 108 10.70 2.23 9.23
CA LEU A 108 10.62 2.39 7.78
C LEU A 108 11.97 2.76 7.18
N GLU A 109 12.69 3.71 7.75
CA GLU A 109 14.02 4.10 7.26
C GLU A 109 15.04 2.98 7.40
N ALA A 110 15.02 2.22 8.50
CA ALA A 110 15.90 1.06 8.68
C ALA A 110 15.62 -0.04 7.63
N ASN A 111 14.34 -0.32 7.35
CA ASN A 111 13.94 -1.28 6.33
C ASN A 111 14.38 -0.84 4.93
N LYS A 112 14.22 0.45 4.60
CA LYS A 112 14.67 1.03 3.32
C LYS A 112 16.18 0.89 3.15
N ALA A 113 16.97 1.24 4.16
CA ALA A 113 18.42 1.16 4.10
C ALA A 113 18.87 -0.29 3.82
N THR A 114 18.35 -1.24 4.60
CA THR A 114 18.61 -2.68 4.44
C THR A 114 18.21 -3.17 3.04
N PHE A 115 17.03 -2.76 2.56
CA PHE A 115 16.56 -3.13 1.23
C PHE A 115 17.48 -2.59 0.14
N ILE A 116 17.85 -1.30 0.18
CA ILE A 116 18.70 -0.67 -0.84
C ILE A 116 20.09 -1.32 -0.86
N GLU A 117 20.70 -1.59 0.30
CA GLU A 117 21.96 -2.33 0.39
C GLU A 117 21.87 -3.70 -0.30
N SER A 118 20.80 -4.45 -0.04
CA SER A 118 20.57 -5.74 -0.69
C SER A 118 20.28 -5.62 -2.19
N PHE A 119 19.61 -4.54 -2.61
CA PHE A 119 19.18 -4.31 -3.98
C PHE A 119 20.35 -4.02 -4.92
N VAL A 120 21.28 -3.15 -4.50
CA VAL A 120 22.48 -2.80 -5.30
C VAL A 120 23.53 -3.92 -5.32
N ALA A 121 23.40 -4.91 -4.43
CA ALA A 121 24.26 -6.09 -4.40
C ALA A 121 23.76 -7.23 -5.31
N ARG A 122 22.62 -7.05 -6.01
CA ARG A 122 22.04 -8.09 -6.87
C ARG A 122 22.84 -8.25 -8.17
N PRO A 123 22.96 -9.46 -8.75
CA PRO A 123 23.74 -9.69 -9.97
C PRO A 123 23.30 -8.87 -11.20
N GLN A 124 22.04 -8.44 -11.23
CA GLN A 124 21.48 -7.63 -12.31
C GLN A 124 21.80 -6.13 -12.22
N PHE A 125 22.36 -5.66 -11.09
CA PHE A 125 22.76 -4.28 -10.85
C PHE A 125 24.20 -4.04 -11.31
#